data_AF-A0AAN4WIG5-F1
#
_entry.id   AF-A0AAN4WIG5-F1
#
_cell.length_a   1.000
_cell.length_b   1.000
_cell.length_c   1.000
_cell.angle_alpha   90.00
_cell.angle_beta   90.00
_cell.angle_gamma   90.00
#
_symmetry.space_group_name_H-M   'P 1'
#
loop_
_entity.id
_entity.type
_entity.pdbx_description
1 polymer ?
#
loop_
_entity_poly.entity_id
_entity_poly.type
_entity_poly.pdbx_seq_one_letter_code
_entity_poly.pdbx_strand_id
1 'polypeptide(L)'
;MGSYFIFALVLTVLYIVYFAVNIIRDLYGKKGTEKTDEEVFDLGPMDSTEESVEVSENETGFKIGNETYGTETVPAASPAAQNGDTGKKDGTAKDRLERLKAKAEAQMEKVAPYLSDGFTDEEMYKAMISKGRLDNRPSLKWRPVKDKL
;
A
#
# COMPACT_ATOMS: atom_id res chain seq x y z
N MET A 1 48.22 30.55 35.35
CA MET A 1 47.47 29.61 34.48
C MET A 1 48.42 29.10 33.43
N GLY A 2 48.81 27.82 33.53
CA GLY A 2 49.94 27.27 32.76
C GLY A 2 49.68 27.22 31.26
N SER A 3 50.76 27.17 30.49
CA SER A 3 50.79 27.01 29.02
C SER A 3 49.83 25.97 28.47
N TYR A 4 49.52 24.92 29.24
CA TYR A 4 48.50 23.91 28.93
C TYR A 4 47.12 24.48 28.65
N PHE A 5 46.71 25.55 29.33
CA PHE A 5 45.42 26.20 29.11
C PHE A 5 45.36 26.87 27.74
N ILE A 6 46.47 27.51 27.33
CA ILE A 6 46.60 28.14 26.02
C ILE A 6 46.62 27.07 24.93
N PHE A 7 47.32 25.96 25.14
CA PHE A 7 47.33 24.82 24.23
C PHE A 7 45.94 24.19 24.07
N ALA A 8 45.22 23.98 25.18
CA ALA A 8 43.85 23.48 25.16
C ALA A 8 42.90 24.43 24.41
N LEU A 9 43.04 25.75 24.59
CA LEU A 9 42.28 26.75 23.85
C LEU A 9 42.56 26.67 22.34
N VAL A 10 43.84 26.59 21.95
CA VAL A 10 44.22 26.50 20.53
C VAL A 10 43.68 25.23 19.90
N LEU A 11 43.78 24.08 20.58
CA LEU A 11 43.22 22.81 20.10
C LEU A 11 41.69 22.89 19.95
N THR A 12 41.02 23.51 20.91
CA THR A 12 39.56 23.67 20.87
C THR A 12 39.13 24.51 19.67
N VAL A 13 39.81 25.64 19.42
CA VAL A 13 39.52 26.49 18.26
C VAL A 13 39.80 25.76 16.96
N LEU A 14 40.93 25.03 16.86
CA LEU A 14 41.27 24.23 15.68
C LEU A 14 40.21 23.15 15.39
N TYR A 15 39.73 22.47 16.44
CA TYR A 15 38.68 21.45 16.32
C TYR A 15 37.35 22.03 15.83
N ILE A 16 36.96 23.21 16.32
CA ILE A 16 35.77 23.93 15.87
C ILE A 16 35.91 24.32 14.39
N VAL A 17 37.06 24.86 13.98
CA VAL A 17 37.32 25.25 12.58
C VAL A 17 37.30 24.03 11.65
N TYR A 18 37.87 22.89 12.06
CA TYR A 18 37.82 21.64 11.31
C TYR A 18 36.38 21.21 11.03
N PHE A 19 35.53 21.22 12.06
CA PHE A 19 34.12 20.85 11.91
C PHE A 19 33.33 21.87 11.07
N ALA A 20 33.58 23.17 11.25
CA ALA A 20 32.96 24.22 10.44
C ALA A 20 33.30 24.07 8.95
N VAL A 21 34.57 23.78 8.62
CA VAL A 21 34.98 23.52 7.23
C VAL A 21 34.34 22.24 6.68
N ASN A 22 34.23 21.17 7.48
CA ASN A 22 33.53 19.96 7.05
C ASN A 22 32.04 20.20 6.80
N ILE A 23 31.35 20.92 7.69
CA ILE A 23 29.94 21.29 7.47
C ILE A 23 29.81 22.19 6.24
N ILE A 24 30.69 23.17 6.04
CA ILE A 24 30.65 24.04 4.85
C ILE A 24 30.93 23.21 3.60
N ARG A 25 31.88 22.27 3.63
CA ARG A 25 32.13 21.35 2.53
C ARG A 25 31.01 20.35 2.31
N ASP A 26 30.19 20.05 3.31
CA ASP A 26 28.99 19.22 3.17
C ASP A 26 27.83 20.06 2.59
N LEU A 27 27.64 21.27 3.13
CA LEU A 27 26.59 22.22 2.73
C LEU A 27 26.83 22.84 1.34
N TYR A 28 28.09 23.07 0.98
CA TYR A 28 28.52 23.63 -0.30
C TYR A 28 29.28 22.61 -1.15
N GLY A 29 29.48 21.39 -0.66
CA GLY A 29 30.00 20.27 -1.44
C GLY A 29 28.98 19.83 -2.45
N LYS A 30 28.92 20.57 -3.55
CA LYS A 30 28.28 20.14 -4.77
C LYS A 30 26.77 19.97 -4.63
N LYS A 31 26.06 21.10 -4.65
CA LYS A 31 24.73 21.18 -5.30
C LYS A 31 24.89 20.86 -6.79
N GLY A 32 25.04 19.59 -7.16
CA GLY A 32 25.29 19.27 -8.57
C GLY A 32 25.64 17.85 -8.94
N THR A 33 25.56 16.87 -8.05
CA THR A 33 25.41 15.47 -8.47
C THR A 33 24.67 14.70 -7.38
N GLU A 34 23.46 15.14 -7.04
CA GLU A 34 22.43 14.12 -6.92
C GLU A 34 22.25 13.67 -8.36
N LYS A 35 22.89 12.56 -8.71
CA LYS A 35 22.46 11.83 -9.88
C LYS A 35 20.98 11.59 -9.60
N THR A 36 20.13 12.15 -10.43
CA THR A 36 18.79 11.66 -10.62
C THR A 36 18.94 10.17 -10.93
N ASP A 37 18.99 9.32 -9.91
CA ASP A 37 18.59 7.91 -9.95
C ASP A 37 17.05 7.87 -10.04
N GLU A 38 16.47 8.84 -10.74
CA GLU A 38 15.17 8.73 -11.34
C GLU A 38 15.43 7.89 -12.58
N GLU A 39 15.02 6.62 -12.55
CA GLU A 39 14.95 5.83 -13.77
C GLU A 39 14.04 6.57 -14.76
N VAL A 40 14.63 7.38 -15.64
CA VAL A 40 13.93 7.94 -16.79
C VAL A 40 13.75 6.77 -17.74
N PHE A 41 12.58 6.15 -17.68
CA PHE A 41 12.14 5.24 -18.72
C PHE A 41 12.03 6.04 -20.01
N ASP A 42 12.99 5.85 -20.90
CA ASP A 42 12.93 6.39 -22.25
C ASP A 42 11.85 5.61 -23.00
N LEU A 43 10.59 6.04 -22.80
CA LEU A 43 9.51 5.68 -23.68
C LEU A 43 9.82 6.42 -24.99
N GLY A 44 10.52 5.73 -25.88
CA GLY A 44 10.76 6.18 -27.24
C GLY A 44 9.47 6.73 -27.87
N PRO A 45 9.57 7.57 -28.92
CA PRO A 45 8.44 8.32 -29.48
C PRO A 45 7.22 7.44 -29.53
N MET A 46 6.19 7.85 -28.79
CA MET A 46 4.95 7.11 -28.57
C MET A 46 4.19 6.98 -29.89
N ASP A 47 4.69 6.14 -30.79
CA ASP A 47 4.11 5.78 -32.08
C ASP A 47 3.40 4.42 -31.99
N SER A 48 3.03 4.04 -30.78
CA SER A 48 2.04 3.01 -30.52
C SER A 48 1.07 3.56 -29.51
N THR A 49 0.04 4.26 -30.00
CA THR A 49 -1.30 4.17 -29.41
C THR A 49 -1.60 2.67 -29.26
N GLU A 50 -1.25 2.10 -28.11
CA GLU A 50 -1.71 0.79 -27.71
C GLU A 50 -3.24 0.90 -27.68
N GLU A 51 -3.88 0.31 -28.69
CA GLU A 51 -5.33 0.34 -28.85
C GLU A 51 -5.93 -0.28 -27.60
N SER A 52 -6.50 0.56 -26.73
CA SER A 52 -7.07 0.13 -25.46
C SER A 52 -8.17 -0.88 -25.76
N VAL A 53 -7.93 -2.15 -25.44
CA VAL A 53 -8.89 -3.21 -25.71
C VAL A 53 -10.03 -3.11 -24.70
N GLU A 54 -11.23 -2.84 -25.18
CA GLU A 54 -12.43 -2.74 -24.35
C GLU A 54 -12.75 -4.10 -23.73
N VAL A 55 -12.91 -4.12 -22.40
CA VAL A 55 -13.29 -5.32 -21.65
C VAL A 55 -14.73 -5.17 -21.19
N SER A 56 -15.61 -6.05 -21.67
CA SER A 56 -17.04 -6.04 -21.37
C SER A 56 -17.45 -7.34 -20.67
N GLU A 57 -18.04 -7.23 -19.48
CA GLU A 57 -18.53 -8.36 -18.69
C GLU A 57 -20.00 -8.65 -19.02
N ASN A 58 -20.32 -9.92 -19.28
CA ASN A 58 -21.68 -10.42 -19.43
C ASN A 58 -21.89 -11.60 -18.46
N GLU A 59 -23.14 -11.93 -18.14
CA GLU A 59 -23.55 -12.99 -17.19
C GLU A 59 -22.97 -14.39 -17.50
N THR A 60 -22.36 -14.55 -18.67
CA THR A 60 -21.73 -15.81 -19.16
C THR A 60 -20.20 -15.73 -19.28
N GLY A 61 -19.55 -14.61 -18.93
CA GLY A 61 -18.09 -14.44 -18.99
C GLY A 61 -17.62 -13.02 -19.35
N PHE A 62 -16.36 -12.87 -19.75
CA PHE A 62 -15.78 -11.59 -20.16
C PHE A 62 -15.38 -11.61 -21.64
N LYS A 63 -15.47 -10.46 -22.30
CA LYS A 63 -15.00 -10.24 -23.67
C LYS A 63 -13.88 -9.23 -23.68
N ILE A 64 -12.83 -9.50 -24.45
CA ILE A 64 -11.69 -8.61 -24.66
C ILE A 64 -11.70 -8.27 -26.16
N GLY A 65 -12.12 -7.05 -26.50
CA GLY A 65 -12.28 -6.62 -27.89
C GLY A 65 -13.34 -7.45 -28.64
N ASN A 66 -12.95 -8.11 -29.73
CA ASN A 66 -13.83 -8.99 -30.52
C ASN A 66 -13.80 -10.46 -30.07
N GLU A 67 -12.94 -10.82 -29.12
CA GLU A 67 -12.76 -12.18 -28.65
C GLU A 67 -13.64 -12.47 -27.43
N THR A 68 -14.40 -13.56 -27.49
CA THR A 68 -15.29 -13.99 -26.41
C THR A 68 -14.64 -15.16 -25.67
N TYR A 69 -14.26 -14.93 -24.42
CA TYR A 69 -13.70 -15.96 -23.56
C TYR A 69 -14.83 -16.54 -22.71
N GLY A 70 -15.31 -17.71 -23.14
CA GLY A 70 -16.24 -18.49 -22.34
C GLY A 70 -15.49 -19.13 -21.19
N THR A 71 -16.03 -19.04 -19.97
CA THR A 71 -15.63 -19.92 -18.87
C THR A 71 -16.14 -21.32 -19.22
N GLU A 72 -15.41 -22.05 -20.07
CA GLU A 72 -15.60 -23.49 -20.21
C GLU A 72 -15.16 -24.11 -18.88
N THR A 73 -16.13 -24.24 -17.98
CA THR A 73 -16.05 -25.19 -16.88
C THR A 73 -15.74 -26.55 -17.50
N VAL A 74 -14.51 -27.03 -17.32
CA VAL A 74 -14.10 -28.40 -17.65
C VAL A 74 -15.22 -29.35 -17.19
N PRO A 75 -15.80 -30.15 -18.10
CA PRO A 75 -16.98 -30.95 -17.79
C PRO A 75 -16.56 -32.14 -16.93
N ALA A 76 -16.62 -32.00 -15.61
CA ALA A 76 -16.80 -33.14 -14.74
C ALA A 76 -18.28 -33.55 -14.81
N ALA A 77 -18.58 -34.38 -15.83
CA ALA A 77 -19.73 -35.25 -16.00
C ALA A 77 -21.05 -34.81 -15.33
N SER A 78 -21.99 -34.30 -16.13
CA SER A 78 -23.41 -34.42 -15.78
C SER A 78 -23.83 -35.88 -15.69
N PRO A 79 -24.81 -36.18 -14.82
CA PRO A 79 -25.97 -36.87 -15.33
C PRO A 79 -27.23 -36.02 -15.16
N ALA A 80 -27.92 -35.87 -16.29
CA ALA A 80 -29.36 -35.73 -16.48
C ALA A 80 -30.11 -34.61 -15.72
N ALA A 81 -30.61 -33.69 -16.53
CA ALA A 81 -31.70 -32.78 -16.19
C ALA A 81 -32.93 -33.52 -15.63
N GLN A 82 -33.53 -32.95 -14.59
CA GLN A 82 -34.99 -32.91 -14.49
C GLN A 82 -35.44 -31.46 -14.33
N ASN A 83 -36.16 -31.01 -15.35
CA ASN A 83 -36.99 -29.82 -15.35
C ASN A 83 -38.02 -29.88 -14.22
N GLY A 84 -38.30 -28.73 -13.63
CA GLY A 84 -39.52 -28.54 -12.85
C GLY A 84 -39.39 -27.49 -11.77
N ASP A 85 -40.24 -26.48 -11.89
CA ASP A 85 -40.80 -25.70 -10.79
C ASP A 85 -40.13 -24.36 -10.43
N THR A 86 -40.69 -23.33 -11.06
CA THR A 86 -40.96 -22.01 -10.50
C THR A 86 -41.54 -22.11 -9.08
N GLY A 87 -40.68 -22.13 -8.07
CA GLY A 87 -41.12 -22.04 -6.69
C GLY A 87 -39.96 -21.91 -5.71
N LYS A 88 -39.85 -20.74 -5.06
CA LYS A 88 -39.08 -20.52 -3.81
C LYS A 88 -37.54 -20.52 -3.94
N LYS A 89 -36.96 -19.43 -4.46
CA LYS A 89 -35.51 -19.30 -4.74
C LYS A 89 -34.66 -18.65 -3.64
N ASP A 90 -35.23 -18.23 -2.51
CA ASP A 90 -34.48 -17.43 -1.54
C ASP A 90 -33.71 -18.29 -0.51
N GLY A 91 -34.13 -19.54 -0.31
CA GLY A 91 -33.48 -20.49 0.60
C GLY A 91 -32.30 -21.23 -0.03
N THR A 92 -32.36 -21.54 -1.32
CA THR A 92 -31.35 -22.30 -2.05
C THR A 92 -30.14 -21.47 -2.47
N ALA A 93 -30.32 -20.17 -2.75
CA ALA A 93 -29.22 -19.27 -3.09
C ALA A 93 -28.29 -19.02 -1.90
N LYS A 94 -28.86 -18.85 -0.70
CA LYS A 94 -28.10 -18.66 0.55
C LYS A 94 -27.32 -19.92 0.93
N ASP A 95 -27.93 -21.10 0.85
CA ASP A 95 -27.25 -22.38 1.11
C ASP A 95 -26.08 -22.62 0.11
N ARG A 96 -26.28 -22.27 -1.16
CA ARG A 96 -25.19 -22.32 -2.16
C ARG A 96 -24.06 -21.34 -1.85
N LEU A 97 -24.40 -20.11 -1.45
CA LEU A 97 -23.41 -19.10 -1.06
C LEU A 97 -22.63 -19.54 0.18
N GLU A 98 -23.29 -20.12 1.18
CA GLU A 98 -22.63 -20.66 2.38
C GLU A 98 -21.69 -21.82 2.04
N ARG A 99 -22.07 -22.72 1.13
CA ARG A 99 -21.18 -23.79 0.66
C ARG A 99 -19.99 -23.26 -0.14
N LEU A 100 -20.21 -22.26 -0.99
CA LEU A 100 -19.13 -21.58 -1.73
C LEU A 100 -18.17 -20.87 -0.77
N LYS A 101 -18.70 -20.16 0.24
CA LYS A 101 -17.92 -19.49 1.29
C LYS A 101 -17.12 -20.50 2.12
N ALA A 102 -17.74 -21.60 2.56
CA ALA A 102 -17.08 -22.65 3.33
C ALA A 102 -15.98 -23.34 2.51
N LYS A 103 -16.21 -23.58 1.21
CA LYS A 103 -15.20 -24.14 0.31
C LYS A 103 -14.04 -23.18 0.08
N ALA A 104 -14.32 -21.87 -0.06
CA ALA A 104 -13.29 -20.85 -0.18
C ALA A 104 -12.47 -20.71 1.11
N GLU A 105 -13.13 -20.65 2.27
CA GLU A 105 -12.47 -20.56 3.58
C GLU A 105 -11.63 -21.81 3.90
N ALA A 106 -12.08 -23.00 3.50
CA ALA A 106 -11.30 -24.23 3.63
C ALA A 106 -10.07 -24.29 2.71
N GLN A 107 -10.09 -23.58 1.58
CA GLN A 107 -8.94 -23.45 0.68
C GLN A 107 -8.05 -22.25 1.00
N MET A 108 -8.47 -21.39 1.93
CA MET A 108 -7.68 -20.25 2.37
C MET A 108 -6.74 -20.66 3.52
N GLU A 109 -5.45 -20.40 3.34
CA GLU A 109 -4.49 -20.48 4.42
C GLU A 109 -4.76 -19.35 5.43
N LYS A 110 -4.73 -19.67 6.72
CA LYS A 110 -4.88 -18.67 7.79
C LYS A 110 -3.62 -17.83 7.87
N VAL A 111 -3.58 -16.75 7.11
CA VAL A 111 -2.53 -15.74 7.20
C VAL A 111 -2.92 -14.71 8.26
N ALA A 112 -2.16 -14.63 9.35
CA ALA A 112 -2.31 -13.55 10.30
C ALA A 112 -1.90 -12.22 9.61
N PRO A 113 -2.72 -11.17 9.68
CA PRO A 113 -2.32 -9.87 9.16
C PRO A 113 -1.04 -9.41 9.86
N TYR A 114 0.04 -9.25 9.10
CA TYR A 114 1.26 -8.63 9.62
C TYR A 114 1.16 -7.12 9.43
N LEU A 115 1.08 -6.41 10.54
CA LEU A 115 1.20 -4.95 10.56
C LEU A 115 2.55 -4.63 11.20
N SER A 116 3.49 -4.12 10.40
CA SER A 116 4.78 -3.65 10.90
C SER A 116 4.61 -2.55 11.94
N ASP A 117 3.51 -1.79 11.82
CA ASP A 117 3.17 -0.71 12.74
C ASP A 117 1.67 -0.63 13.04
N GLY A 118 1.13 -1.69 13.63
CA GLY A 118 -0.26 -1.74 14.05
C GLY A 118 -0.56 -0.73 15.17
N PHE A 119 -1.70 -0.07 15.08
CA PHE A 119 -2.25 0.74 16.17
C PHE A 119 -3.29 -0.09 16.89
N THR A 120 -3.08 -0.36 18.17
CA THR A 120 -4.08 -1.03 19.00
C THR A 120 -5.21 -0.07 19.38
N ASP A 121 -6.39 -0.61 19.70
CA ASP A 121 -7.56 0.21 20.09
C ASP A 121 -7.25 1.12 21.29
N GLU A 122 -6.44 0.64 22.23
CA GLU A 122 -5.99 1.41 23.41
C GLU A 122 -5.07 2.56 23.02
N GLU A 123 -4.12 2.31 22.11
CA GLU A 123 -3.25 3.37 21.57
C GLU A 123 -4.08 4.42 20.83
N MET A 124 -5.10 4.00 20.05
CA MET A 124 -6.02 4.89 19.32
C MET A 124 -6.76 5.83 20.27
N TYR A 125 -7.28 5.27 21.36
CA TYR A 125 -7.96 6.05 22.38
C TYR A 125 -7.01 7.02 23.09
N LYS A 126 -5.82 6.55 23.48
CA LYS A 126 -4.79 7.41 24.09
C LYS A 126 -4.36 8.53 23.13
N ALA A 127 -4.22 8.24 21.84
CA ALA A 127 -3.93 9.24 20.80
C ALA A 127 -5.04 10.29 20.69
N MET A 128 -6.31 9.89 20.80
CA MET A 128 -7.43 10.81 20.71
C MET A 128 -7.45 11.81 21.89
N ILE A 129 -7.24 11.33 23.12
CA ILE A 129 -7.21 12.17 24.32
C ILE A 129 -5.98 13.08 24.33
N SER A 130 -4.84 12.58 23.87
CA SER A 130 -3.55 13.30 23.87
C SER A 130 -3.37 14.27 22.70
N LYS A 131 -4.44 14.59 21.94
CA LYS A 131 -4.37 15.39 20.70
C LYS A 131 -3.36 14.84 19.68
N GLY A 132 -3.25 13.52 19.63
CA GLY A 132 -2.38 12.79 18.71
C GLY A 132 -0.96 12.57 19.22
N ARG A 133 -0.60 12.99 20.43
CA ARG A 133 0.77 12.85 20.95
C ARG A 133 0.93 11.56 21.76
N LEU A 134 1.52 10.54 21.15
CA LEU A 134 1.93 9.31 21.85
C LEU A 134 3.41 9.39 22.24
N ASP A 135 3.76 8.82 23.40
CA ASP A 135 5.12 8.92 23.98
C ASP A 135 6.20 8.18 23.15
N ASN A 136 5.80 7.25 22.28
CA ASN A 136 6.69 6.38 21.50
C ASN A 136 6.43 6.41 19.98
N ARG A 137 5.58 7.32 19.47
CA ARG A 137 5.13 7.32 18.07
C ARG A 137 4.99 8.74 17.50
N PRO A 138 5.08 8.92 16.17
CA PRO A 138 4.82 10.21 15.54
C PRO A 138 3.43 10.76 15.91
N SER A 139 3.31 12.09 16.00
CA SER A 139 2.05 12.70 16.41
C SER A 139 0.98 12.59 15.32
N LEU A 140 -0.19 12.04 15.65
CA LEU A 140 -1.30 11.89 14.71
C LEU A 140 -2.07 13.22 14.56
N LYS A 141 -2.19 13.70 13.31
CA LYS A 141 -2.95 14.92 13.00
C LYS A 141 -4.41 14.58 12.73
N TRP A 142 -5.31 15.07 13.57
CA TRP A 142 -6.75 14.93 13.39
C TRP A 142 -7.35 16.21 12.80
N ARG A 143 -8.09 16.10 11.69
CA ARG A 143 -8.90 17.20 11.16
C ARG A 143 -10.37 16.90 11.45
N PRO A 144 -11.02 17.61 12.40
CA PRO A 144 -12.44 17.41 12.63
C PRO A 144 -13.20 17.92 11.41
N VAL A 145 -13.83 17.00 10.68
CA VAL A 145 -14.81 17.34 9.65
C VAL A 145 -16.14 17.49 10.36
N LYS A 146 -16.67 18.72 10.40
CA LYS A 146 -18.04 18.94 10.83
C LYS A 146 -18.93 18.67 9.62
N ASP A 147 -19.71 17.60 9.66
CA ASP A 147 -20.81 17.44 8.71
C ASP A 147 -21.77 18.61 8.92
N LYS A 148 -21.97 19.37 7.84
CA LYS A 148 -23.03 20.37 7.79
C LYS A 148 -24.32 19.63 7.46
N LEU A 149 -24.99 19.15 8.51
CA LEU A 149 -26.41 18.77 8.45
C LEU A 149 -27.28 20.03 8.56
#